data_AF-A0A328SJ27-F1
#
_entry.id   AF-A0A328SJ27-F1
#
_cell.length_a   1.000
_cell.length_b   1.000
_cell.length_c   1.000
_cell.angle_alpha   90.00
_cell.angle_beta   90.00
_cell.angle_gamma   90.00
#
_symmetry.space_group_name_H-M   'P 1'
#
loop_
_entity.id
_entity.type
_entity.pdbx_description
1 polymer ?
#
loop_
_entity_poly.entity_id
_entity_poly.type
_entity_poly.pdbx_seq_one_letter_code
_entity_poly.pdbx_strand_id
1 'polypeptide(L)' 'MMDPNALLGMLGDAGKLSSKQISDMVSKKSPIPIPSSVIDGLLSTLVQQGKIKKTEENGEIFYHL' A
#
# COMPACT_ATOMS: atom_id res chain seq x y z
N MET A 1 -12.31 -6.20 9.11
CA MET A 1 -11.84 -5.72 7.79
C MET A 1 -10.59 -4.88 8.04
N MET A 2 -9.54 -5.03 7.25
CA MET A 2 -8.33 -4.23 7.42
C MET A 2 -8.65 -2.78 7.06
N ASP A 3 -8.37 -1.83 7.96
CA ASP A 3 -8.70 -0.42 7.76
C ASP A 3 -7.66 0.26 6.84
N PRO A 4 -8.06 1.13 5.90
CA PRO A 4 -7.11 1.88 5.07
C PRO A 4 -6.10 2.67 5.89
N ASN A 5 -6.50 3.25 7.03
CA ASN A 5 -5.59 3.99 7.90
C ASN A 5 -4.59 3.08 8.62
N ALA A 6 -4.94 1.81 8.86
CA ALA A 6 -4.01 0.82 9.39
C ALA A 6 -2.93 0.50 8.35
N LEU A 7 -3.29 0.39 7.07
CA LEU A 7 -2.32 0.25 5.98
C LEU A 7 -1.41 1.49 5.91
N LEU A 8 -1.96 2.70 5.99
CA LEU A 8 -1.19 3.94 6.03
C LEU A 8 -0.16 3.95 7.16
N GLY A 9 -0.57 3.56 8.38
CA GLY A 9 0.34 3.43 9.52
C GLY A 9 1.40 2.34 9.35
N MET A 10 1.12 1.29 8.55
CA MET A 10 2.09 0.25 8.22
C MET A 10 3.12 0.70 7.17
N LEU A 11 2.71 1.56 6.23
CA LEU A 11 3.62 2.19 5.25
C LEU A 11 4.61 3.15 5.96
N GLY A 12 4.21 3.73 7.10
CA GLY A 12 5.12 4.50 7.96
C GLY A 12 5.61 5.79 7.28
N ASP A 13 6.88 6.16 7.51
CA ASP A 13 7.56 7.29 6.83
C ASP A 13 8.30 6.83 5.56
N ALA A 14 7.95 5.66 5.01
CA ALA A 14 8.61 5.14 3.83
C ALA A 14 8.19 5.98 2.61
N GLY A 15 8.95 7.04 2.33
CA GLY A 15 8.58 8.06 1.35
C GLY A 15 8.19 7.53 -0.04
N LYS A 16 8.72 6.38 -0.47
CA LYS A 16 8.37 5.73 -1.74
C LYS A 16 8.46 4.21 -1.62
N LEU A 17 7.36 3.51 -1.93
CA LEU A 17 7.28 2.05 -1.92
C LEU A 17 6.59 1.52 -3.19
N SER A 18 7.12 0.46 -3.78
CA SER A 18 6.43 -0.23 -4.89
C SER A 18 5.29 -1.12 -4.41
N SER A 19 4.31 -1.41 -5.27
CA SER A 19 3.20 -2.34 -4.93
C SER A 19 3.71 -3.67 -4.35
N LYS A 20 4.82 -4.18 -4.88
CA LYS A 20 5.45 -5.43 -4.43
C LYS A 20 6.00 -5.30 -3.00
N GLN A 21 6.72 -4.22 -2.71
CA GLN A 21 7.26 -3.98 -1.37
C GLN A 21 6.13 -3.85 -0.34
N ILE A 22 5.04 -3.17 -0.70
CA ILE A 22 3.86 -3.06 0.17
C ILE A 22 3.23 -4.44 0.40
N SER A 23 3.03 -5.22 -0.66
CA SER A 23 2.48 -6.57 -0.55
C SER A 23 3.34 -7.47 0.34
N ASP A 24 4.66 -7.41 0.23
CA ASP A 24 5.60 -8.15 1.07
C ASP A 24 5.54 -7.69 2.53
N MET A 25 5.49 -6.38 2.78
CA MET A 25 5.37 -5.82 4.14
C MET A 25 4.06 -6.23 4.82
N VAL A 26 2.95 -6.10 4.11
CA VAL A 26 1.62 -6.49 4.60
C VAL A 26 1.57 -7.98 4.87
N SER A 27 2.11 -8.80 3.97
CA SER A 27 2.16 -10.26 4.15
C SER A 27 3.03 -10.69 5.33
N LYS A 28 4.13 -9.96 5.63
CA LYS A 28 4.99 -10.24 6.79
C LYS A 28 4.34 -9.86 8.13
N LYS A 29 3.53 -8.81 8.15
CA LYS A 29 2.89 -8.31 9.39
C LYS A 29 1.52 -8.92 9.64
N SER A 30 0.83 -9.38 8.59
CA SER A 30 -0.46 -10.01 8.73
C SER A 30 -0.30 -11.48 9.16
N PRO A 31 -1.00 -11.93 10.22
CA PRO A 31 -1.00 -13.34 10.62
C PRO A 31 -1.69 -14.25 9.60
N ILE A 32 -2.39 -13.66 8.62
CA ILE A 32 -3.06 -14.35 7.53
C ILE A 32 -2.57 -13.83 6.17
N PRO A 33 -2.44 -14.68 5.14
CA PRO A 33 -2.16 -14.22 3.79
C PRO A 33 -3.23 -13.25 3.32
N ILE A 34 -2.83 -12.05 2.88
CA ILE A 34 -3.75 -11.05 2.33
C ILE A 34 -3.61 -11.06 0.81
N PRO A 35 -4.70 -11.26 0.05
CA PRO A 35 -4.65 -11.20 -1.41
C PRO A 35 -4.21 -9.82 -1.89
N SER A 36 -3.35 -9.78 -2.91
CA SER A 36 -2.85 -8.52 -3.48
C SER A 36 -3.98 -7.59 -3.94
N SER A 37 -5.09 -8.15 -4.44
CA SER A 37 -6.28 -7.37 -4.83
C SER A 37 -6.92 -6.58 -3.68
N VAL A 38 -6.86 -7.11 -2.45
CA VAL A 38 -7.35 -6.39 -1.26
C VAL A 38 -6.41 -5.24 -0.93
N ILE A 39 -5.10 -5.46 -1.02
CA ILE A 39 -4.08 -4.44 -0.78
C ILE A 39 -4.21 -3.32 -1.82
N ASP A 40 -4.37 -3.68 -3.09
CA ASP A 40 -4.57 -2.72 -4.18
C ASP A 40 -5.85 -1.89 -4.00
N GLY A 41 -6.93 -2.49 -3.49
CA GLY A 41 -8.16 -1.78 -3.16
C GLY A 41 -7.98 -0.77 -2.01
N LEU A 42 -7.24 -1.14 -0.97
CA LEU A 42 -6.91 -0.24 0.14
C LEU A 42 -6.00 0.91 -0.31
N LEU A 43 -4.96 0.61 -1.11
CA LEU A 43 -4.08 1.61 -1.70
C LEU A 43 -4.85 2.57 -2.60
N SER A 44 -5.75 2.06 -3.44
CA SER A 44 -6.61 2.90 -4.28
C SER A 44 -7.50 3.82 -3.45
N THR A 45 -8.03 3.33 -2.33
CA THR A 45 -8.83 4.15 -1.40
C THR A 45 -7.98 5.26 -0.77
N LEU A 46 -6.77 4.95 -0.32
CA LEU A 46 -5.85 5.96 0.24
C LEU A 46 -5.43 7.02 -0.79
N VAL A 47 -5.22 6.63 -2.05
CA VAL A 47 -4.97 7.55 -3.15
C VAL A 47 -6.18 8.47 -3.38
N GLN A 48 -7.38 7.90 -3.43
CA GLN A 48 -8.63 8.68 -3.61
C GLN A 48 -8.88 9.65 -2.45
N GLN A 49 -8.49 9.29 -1.23
CA GLN A 49 -8.55 10.15 -0.05
C GLN A 49 -7.44 11.22 -0.02
N GLY A 50 -6.51 11.21 -0.98
CA GLY A 50 -5.37 12.11 -1.02
C GLY A 50 -4.34 11.87 0.08
N LYS A 51 -4.38 10.69 0.73
CA LYS A 51 -3.46 10.30 1.81
C LYS A 51 -2.10 9.81 1.30
N ILE A 52 -2.07 9.24 0.11
CA ILE A 52 -0.86 8.81 -0.59
C ILE A 52 -0.96 9.20 -2.06
N LYS A 53 0.17 9.31 -2.75
CA LYS A 53 0.23 9.52 -4.20
C LYS A 53 0.66 8.25 -4.90
N LYS A 54 0.03 7.95 -6.03
CA LYS A 54 0.46 6.89 -6.95
C LYS A 54 1.25 7.52 -8.10
N THR A 55 2.45 7.03 -8.37
CA THR A 55 3.22 7.37 -9.58
C THR A 55 3.56 6.12 -10.35
N GLU A 56 3.78 6.28 -11.65
CA GLU A 56 4.33 5.24 -12.51
C GLU A 56 5.69 5.71 -13.02
N GLU A 57 6.73 4.93 -12.78
CA GLU A 57 8.10 5.22 -13.17
C GLU A 57 8.69 3.97 -13.85
N ASN A 58 9.13 4.10 -15.11
CA ASN A 58 9.67 2.99 -15.90
C ASN A 58 8.75 1.76 -16.00
N GLY A 59 7.42 1.96 -15.97
CA GLY A 59 6.43 0.88 -16.00
C GLY A 59 6.19 0.19 -14.66
N GLU A 60 6.82 0.66 -13.57
CA GLU A 60 6.53 0.22 -12.20
C GLU A 60 5.67 1.23 -11.45
N ILE A 61 4.73 0.71 -10.65
CA ILE A 61 3.85 1.52 -9.81
C ILE A 61 4.50 1.73 -8.44
N PHE A 62 4.58 2.99 -8.04
CA PHE A 62 5.06 3.43 -6.73
C PHE A 62 3.97 4.20 -5.99
N TYR A 63 3.98 4.08 -4.67
CA TYR A 63 3.13 4.82 -3.75
C TYR A 63 4.01 5.65 -2.83
N HIS A 64 3.63 6.91 -2.65
CA HIS A 64 4.35 7.91 -1.87
C HIS A 64 3.45 8.42 -0.76
N LEU A 65 4.00 8.55 0.44
CA LEU A 65 3.33 9.14 1.61
C LEU A 65 3.44 10.66 1.60
#